data_AF-A0A7S3DAC0-F1
#
_entry.id   AF-A0A7S3DAC0-F1
#
_cell.length_a   1.000
_cell.length_b   1.000
_cell.length_c   1.000
_cell.angle_alpha   90.00
_cell.angle_beta   90.00
_cell.angle_gamma   90.00
#
_symmetry.space_group_name_H-M   'P 1'
#
loop_
_entity.id
_entity.type
_entity.pdbx_description
1 polymer ?
#
loop_
_entity_poly.entity_id
_entity_poly.type
_entity_poly.pdbx_seq_one_letter_code
_entity_poly.pdbx_strand_id
1 'polypeptide(L)'
;MEVIDISPFLSQSEGRKEEKVEIANRLLSAMSDIGCCYIDGHHLDFASTLTRARSVFDVDVEEKRKLSAQSASNKGRGFLLFGAESGREDTFEPKEGFSYGYDWDGKGGAEQPSSAIEMEARNVWPSSAIANNSEVEKEGRGGGGGGSRQGDVRKVLDGTFSKLCDVNVAVLRCLSLALTSGETESMFDHYSSGGEKINLARIFHYFDASKNTSEKKRTLGSSEHTDWGSLTLIVQDEVGGLQAASPSYYDRVKRE
;
A
#
# COMPACT_ATOMS: atom_id res chain seq x y z
N MET A 1 9.15 -13.00 -12.82
CA MET A 1 9.96 -12.44 -11.71
C MET A 1 10.09 -13.51 -10.65
N GLU A 2 11.17 -13.50 -9.88
CA GLU A 2 11.38 -14.48 -8.81
C GLU A 2 10.35 -14.31 -7.68
N VAL A 3 9.97 -15.41 -7.04
CA VAL A 3 9.14 -15.43 -5.82
C VAL A 3 10.03 -15.79 -4.64
N ILE A 4 10.06 -14.90 -3.63
CA ILE A 4 10.89 -15.02 -2.43
C ILE A 4 9.99 -15.24 -1.22
N ASP A 5 10.12 -16.41 -0.59
CA ASP A 5 9.45 -16.70 0.69
C ASP A 5 10.22 -16.03 1.83
N ILE A 6 9.58 -15.08 2.52
CA ILE A 6 10.17 -14.33 3.64
C ILE A 6 9.69 -14.82 5.01
N SER A 7 8.95 -15.92 5.09
CA SER A 7 8.43 -16.45 6.36
C SER A 7 9.52 -16.59 7.45
N PRO A 8 10.78 -16.99 7.16
CA PRO A 8 11.82 -17.05 8.19
C PRO A 8 12.20 -15.70 8.82
N PHE A 9 11.84 -14.58 8.19
CA PHE A 9 12.11 -13.23 8.70
C PHE A 9 10.92 -12.62 9.46
N LEU A 10 9.73 -13.23 9.39
CA LEU A 10 8.53 -12.75 10.08
C LEU A 10 8.42 -13.27 11.51
N SER A 11 9.12 -14.36 11.85
CA SER A 11 9.30 -14.79 13.23
C SER A 11 10.78 -14.97 13.56
N GLN A 12 11.18 -14.56 14.77
CA GLN A 12 12.57 -14.65 15.21
C GLN A 12 13.05 -16.10 15.44
N SER A 13 12.13 -17.07 15.47
CA SER A 13 12.40 -18.47 15.82
C SER A 13 12.44 -19.45 14.64
N GLU A 14 12.03 -19.04 13.44
CA GLU A 14 11.70 -20.00 12.37
C GLU A 14 12.79 -20.26 11.32
N GLY A 15 13.93 -19.56 11.36
CA GLY A 15 14.96 -19.70 10.31
C GLY A 15 16.35 -20.09 10.82
N ARG A 16 17.00 -21.06 10.16
CA ARG A 16 18.46 -21.25 10.32
C ARG A 16 19.20 -20.09 9.64
N LYS A 17 20.36 -19.71 10.19
CA LYS A 17 21.14 -18.58 9.66
C LYS A 17 21.49 -18.78 8.19
N GLU A 18 21.89 -19.99 7.81
CA GLU A 18 22.29 -20.33 6.43
C GLU A 18 21.13 -20.17 5.45
N GLU A 19 19.93 -20.60 5.84
CA GLU A 19 18.70 -20.47 5.05
C GLU A 19 18.32 -19.01 4.85
N LYS A 20 18.36 -18.21 5.92
CA LYS A 20 18.12 -16.76 5.83
C LYS A 20 19.10 -16.07 4.90
N VAL A 21 20.39 -16.43 4.95
CA VAL A 21 21.42 -15.88 4.05
C VAL A 21 21.13 -16.24 2.59
N GLU A 22 20.67 -17.46 2.31
CA GLU A 22 20.29 -17.87 0.96
C GLU A 22 19.11 -17.04 0.43
N ILE A 23 18.04 -16.91 1.23
CA ILE A 23 16.86 -16.09 0.89
C ILE A 23 17.27 -14.63 0.65
N ALA A 24 18.12 -14.09 1.52
CA ALA A 24 18.65 -12.73 1.43
C ALA A 24 19.40 -12.48 0.12
N ASN A 25 20.28 -13.40 -0.28
CA ASN A 25 21.04 -13.27 -1.52
C ASN A 25 20.13 -13.36 -2.77
N ARG A 26 19.11 -14.23 -2.73
CA ARG A 26 18.12 -14.33 -3.82
C ARG A 26 17.32 -13.04 -3.97
N LEU A 27 16.85 -12.47 -2.85
CA LEU A 27 16.14 -11.19 -2.85
C LEU A 27 17.02 -10.06 -3.41
N LEU A 28 18.28 -9.95 -2.95
CA LEU A 28 19.21 -8.93 -3.43
C LEU A 28 19.50 -9.07 -4.93
N SER A 29 19.68 -10.30 -5.43
CA SER A 29 19.89 -10.58 -6.86
C SER A 29 18.69 -10.12 -7.68
N ALA A 30 17.46 -10.53 -7.29
CA ALA A 30 16.26 -10.16 -8.02
C ALA A 30 16.03 -8.64 -8.06
N MET A 31 16.27 -7.95 -6.93
CA MET A 31 16.20 -6.49 -6.86
C MET A 31 17.28 -5.81 -7.71
N SER A 32 18.49 -6.36 -7.78
CA SER A 32 19.59 -5.79 -8.57
C SER A 32 19.42 -6.03 -10.08
N ASP A 33 18.87 -7.17 -10.48
CA ASP A 33 18.74 -7.56 -11.89
C ASP A 33 17.49 -6.98 -12.55
N ILE A 34 16.36 -7.02 -11.83
CA ILE A 34 15.04 -6.64 -12.35
C ILE A 34 14.52 -5.35 -11.73
N GLY A 35 14.93 -5.01 -10.50
CA GLY A 35 14.37 -3.89 -9.73
C GLY A 35 13.15 -4.26 -8.88
N CYS A 36 12.64 -5.50 -8.99
CA CYS A 36 11.52 -5.99 -8.20
C CYS A 36 11.44 -7.53 -8.18
N CYS A 37 10.71 -8.06 -7.20
CA CYS A 37 10.40 -9.48 -7.06
C CYS A 37 9.01 -9.65 -6.43
N TYR A 38 8.48 -10.88 -6.47
CA TYR A 38 7.31 -11.25 -5.68
C TYR A 38 7.75 -11.74 -4.30
N ILE A 39 6.95 -11.43 -3.29
CA ILE A 39 7.15 -11.86 -1.90
C ILE A 39 6.05 -12.84 -1.53
N ASP A 40 6.41 -13.95 -0.89
CA ASP A 40 5.51 -14.97 -0.35
C ASP A 40 5.82 -15.22 1.15
N GLY A 41 5.03 -16.06 1.82
CA GLY A 41 5.21 -16.38 3.25
C GLY A 41 4.72 -15.28 4.19
N HIS A 42 4.05 -14.25 3.67
CA HIS A 42 3.50 -13.14 4.47
C HIS A 42 2.14 -13.47 5.13
N HIS A 43 1.49 -14.57 4.75
CA HIS A 43 0.23 -15.07 5.33
C HIS A 43 -0.92 -14.03 5.38
N LEU A 44 -1.01 -13.18 4.35
CA LEU A 44 -2.05 -12.16 4.19
C LEU A 44 -3.08 -12.61 3.16
N ASP A 45 -4.37 -12.48 3.49
CA ASP A 45 -5.48 -12.68 2.57
C ASP A 45 -5.78 -11.39 1.80
N PHE A 46 -4.99 -11.12 0.76
CA PHE A 46 -5.17 -9.93 -0.06
C PHE A 46 -6.45 -9.97 -0.90
N ALA A 47 -6.96 -11.14 -1.28
CA ALA A 47 -8.18 -11.25 -2.07
C ALA A 47 -9.39 -10.71 -1.29
N SER A 48 -9.52 -11.10 -0.01
CA SER A 48 -10.56 -10.57 0.87
C SER A 48 -10.35 -9.10 1.17
N THR A 49 -9.10 -8.67 1.43
CA THR A 49 -8.80 -7.25 1.67
C THR A 49 -9.18 -6.39 0.48
N LEU A 50 -8.77 -6.75 -0.75
CA LEU A 50 -9.09 -5.99 -1.97
C LEU A 50 -10.60 -5.97 -2.23
N THR A 51 -11.29 -7.09 -2.01
CA THR A 51 -12.75 -7.16 -2.14
C THR A 51 -13.44 -6.16 -1.23
N ARG A 52 -13.00 -6.03 0.02
CA ARG A 52 -13.54 -5.05 0.98
C ARG A 52 -13.10 -3.63 0.66
N ALA A 53 -11.84 -3.44 0.27
CA ALA A 53 -11.27 -2.13 -0.08
C ALA A 53 -12.07 -1.40 -1.16
N ARG A 54 -12.69 -2.14 -2.10
CA ARG A 54 -13.59 -1.58 -3.12
C ARG A 54 -14.70 -0.72 -2.53
N SER A 55 -15.23 -1.07 -1.36
CA SER A 55 -16.32 -0.31 -0.75
C SER A 55 -15.90 1.07 -0.23
N VAL A 56 -14.60 1.36 -0.11
CA VAL A 56 -14.12 2.72 0.21
C VAL A 56 -14.57 3.71 -0.87
N PHE A 57 -14.70 3.26 -2.13
CA PHE A 57 -15.09 4.11 -3.24
C PHE A 57 -16.61 4.25 -3.42
N ASP A 58 -17.43 3.57 -2.60
CA ASP A 58 -18.90 3.64 -2.61
C ASP A 58 -19.38 4.88 -1.85
N VAL A 59 -18.95 6.03 -2.34
CA VAL A 59 -19.19 7.37 -1.79
C VAL A 59 -19.43 8.31 -2.97
N ASP A 60 -20.37 9.24 -2.84
CA ASP A 60 -20.65 10.20 -3.91
C ASP A 60 -19.48 11.16 -4.16
N VAL A 61 -19.48 11.76 -5.35
CA VAL A 61 -18.36 12.62 -5.80
C VAL A 61 -18.19 13.88 -4.95
N GLU A 62 -19.27 14.44 -4.40
CA GLU A 62 -19.19 15.65 -3.57
C GLU A 62 -18.56 15.33 -2.22
N GLU A 63 -18.90 14.19 -1.63
CA GLU A 63 -18.29 13.72 -0.40
C GLU A 63 -16.82 13.33 -0.60
N LYS A 64 -16.49 12.63 -1.71
CA LYS A 64 -15.08 12.40 -2.08
C LYS A 64 -14.29 13.70 -2.19
N ARG A 65 -14.89 14.77 -2.73
CA ARG A 65 -14.24 16.09 -2.85
C ARG A 65 -13.98 16.73 -1.50
N LYS A 66 -14.93 16.66 -0.55
CA LYS A 66 -14.74 17.17 0.83
C LYS A 66 -13.62 16.44 1.55
N LEU A 67 -13.50 15.13 1.31
CA LEU A 67 -12.53 14.25 1.93
C LEU A 67 -11.25 14.08 1.08
N SER A 68 -10.93 15.06 0.21
CA SER A 68 -9.80 14.95 -0.72
C SER A 68 -8.44 15.01 -0.03
N ALA A 69 -7.53 14.12 -0.41
CA ALA A 69 -6.13 14.13 -0.02
C ALA A 69 -5.36 15.36 -0.54
N GLN A 70 -5.87 16.02 -1.57
CA GLN A 70 -5.29 17.24 -2.12
C GLN A 70 -5.68 18.49 -1.32
N SER A 71 -6.58 18.37 -0.34
CA SER A 71 -6.83 19.46 0.61
C SER A 71 -5.60 19.67 1.48
N ALA A 72 -5.15 20.93 1.60
CA ALA A 72 -4.02 21.30 2.46
C ALA A 72 -4.21 20.86 3.92
N SER A 73 -5.45 20.81 4.41
CA SER A 73 -5.76 20.35 5.77
C SER A 73 -5.54 18.85 5.98
N ASN A 74 -5.62 18.07 4.90
CA ASN A 74 -5.65 16.62 4.97
C ASN A 74 -4.27 15.98 4.80
N LYS A 75 -3.24 16.78 4.48
CA LYS A 75 -1.83 16.33 4.40
C LYS A 75 -1.65 15.02 3.61
N GLY A 76 -2.29 14.93 2.45
CA GLY A 76 -2.20 13.75 1.59
C GLY A 76 -3.03 12.54 2.06
N ARG A 77 -3.98 12.69 3.00
CA ARG A 77 -4.90 11.63 3.46
C ARG A 77 -6.32 11.83 2.92
N GLY A 78 -6.99 10.75 2.56
CA GLY A 78 -8.34 10.77 1.97
C GLY A 78 -8.35 10.47 0.46
N PHE A 79 -9.37 10.93 -0.26
CA PHE A 79 -9.57 10.57 -1.65
C PHE A 79 -8.64 11.31 -2.62
N LEU A 80 -8.12 10.57 -3.59
CA LEU A 80 -7.51 11.08 -4.82
C LEU A 80 -8.61 11.04 -5.88
N LEU A 81 -9.07 12.21 -6.32
CA LEU A 81 -10.23 12.30 -7.20
C LEU A 81 -9.92 11.72 -8.59
N PHE A 82 -10.97 11.25 -9.27
CA PHE A 82 -10.86 10.70 -10.61
C PHE A 82 -10.12 11.66 -11.56
N GLY A 83 -9.01 11.21 -12.14
CA GLY A 83 -8.22 12.01 -13.08
C GLY A 83 -7.46 13.18 -12.47
N ALA A 84 -7.44 13.31 -11.14
CA ALA A 84 -6.76 14.41 -10.45
C ALA A 84 -5.25 14.18 -10.29
N GLU A 85 -4.79 12.94 -10.42
CA GLU A 85 -3.38 12.64 -10.56
C GLU A 85 -3.02 12.64 -12.05
N SER A 86 -2.02 13.43 -12.42
CA SER A 86 -1.38 13.28 -13.72
C SER A 86 0.11 13.46 -13.52
N GLY A 87 0.87 12.36 -13.61
CA GLY A 87 2.33 12.41 -13.53
C GLY A 87 2.98 13.16 -14.70
N ARG A 88 2.20 13.46 -15.75
CA ARG A 88 2.61 14.24 -16.93
C ARG A 88 1.49 15.17 -17.40
N GLU A 89 1.86 16.35 -17.86
CA GLU A 89 0.92 17.39 -18.31
C GLU A 89 -0.02 16.88 -19.44
N ASP A 90 0.54 16.14 -20.39
CA ASP A 90 -0.11 15.64 -21.61
C ASP A 90 -0.90 14.33 -21.45
N THR A 91 -0.89 13.75 -20.25
CA THR A 91 -1.45 12.42 -19.97
C THR A 91 -2.63 12.50 -18.99
N PHE A 92 -3.74 11.86 -19.35
CA PHE A 92 -4.90 11.65 -18.48
C PHE A 92 -4.80 10.29 -17.82
N GLU A 93 -4.94 10.24 -16.50
CA GLU A 93 -4.91 9.00 -15.73
C GLU A 93 -6.31 8.69 -15.21
N PRO A 94 -7.09 7.80 -15.86
CA PRO A 94 -8.46 7.53 -15.49
C PRO A 94 -8.44 6.58 -14.28
N LYS A 95 -8.03 7.10 -13.13
CA LYS A 95 -8.00 6.41 -11.85
C LYS A 95 -8.51 7.33 -10.77
N GLU A 96 -9.10 6.74 -9.75
CA GLU A 96 -9.30 7.37 -8.44
C GLU A 96 -8.49 6.60 -7.40
N GLY A 97 -8.29 7.20 -6.24
CA GLY A 97 -7.57 6.54 -5.16
C GLY A 97 -8.02 6.97 -3.77
N PHE A 98 -7.51 6.27 -2.77
CA PHE A 98 -7.69 6.60 -1.37
C PHE A 98 -6.36 6.41 -0.65
N SER A 99 -5.91 7.46 0.02
CA SER A 99 -4.60 7.56 0.66
C SER A 99 -4.75 7.55 2.18
N TYR A 100 -4.05 6.64 2.85
CA TYR A 100 -4.10 6.48 4.30
C TYR A 100 -2.73 6.01 4.84
N GLY A 101 -2.55 6.04 6.14
CA GLY A 101 -1.33 5.58 6.81
C GLY A 101 -1.61 5.12 8.23
N TYR A 102 -0.68 5.38 9.14
CA TYR A 102 -0.77 4.95 10.55
C TYR A 102 -2.10 5.31 11.23
N ASP A 103 -2.68 4.35 11.94
CA ASP A 103 -3.94 4.51 12.67
C ASP A 103 -3.71 5.17 14.04
N TRP A 104 -3.55 6.50 14.02
CA TRP A 104 -3.44 7.33 15.23
C TRP A 104 -4.68 7.27 16.13
N ASP A 105 -5.85 6.94 15.59
CA ASP A 105 -7.13 6.94 16.30
C ASP A 105 -7.39 5.60 17.04
N GLY A 106 -7.09 4.47 16.40
CA GLY A 106 -7.33 3.13 17.00
C GLY A 106 -6.33 2.73 18.09
N LYS A 107 -5.21 3.46 18.24
CA LYS A 107 -4.28 3.30 19.38
C LYS A 107 -4.73 4.05 20.65
N GLY A 108 -6.00 4.44 20.72
CA GLY A 108 -6.59 5.10 21.90
C GLY A 108 -6.16 6.56 22.08
N GLY A 109 -5.60 7.19 21.04
CA GLY A 109 -5.20 8.61 21.06
C GLY A 109 -4.04 8.96 21.97
N ALA A 110 -3.36 7.97 22.57
CA ALA A 110 -2.20 8.17 23.44
C ALA A 110 -1.02 8.81 22.70
N GLU A 111 -0.92 8.56 21.39
CA GLU A 111 0.05 9.18 20.51
C GLU A 111 -0.65 10.12 19.53
N GLN A 112 0.02 11.22 19.20
CA GLN A 112 -0.48 12.27 18.33
C GLN A 112 0.52 12.49 17.19
N PRO A 113 0.06 12.76 15.96
CA PRO A 113 0.96 13.09 14.88
C PRO A 113 1.75 14.36 15.22
N SER A 114 3.06 14.29 15.05
CA SER A 114 3.96 15.42 15.26
C SER A 114 3.70 16.50 14.21
N SER A 115 3.50 17.74 14.65
CA SER A 115 3.40 18.88 13.72
C SER A 115 4.71 19.17 12.97
N ALA A 116 5.84 18.65 13.47
CA ALA A 116 7.15 18.81 12.85
C ALA A 116 7.43 17.80 11.73
N ILE A 117 6.64 16.72 11.63
CA ILE A 117 6.81 15.67 10.61
C ILE A 117 5.59 15.71 9.69
N GLU A 118 5.76 16.24 8.49
CA GLU A 118 4.65 16.49 7.55
C GLU A 118 3.88 15.21 7.17
N MET A 119 4.58 14.08 7.10
CA MET A 119 4.01 12.78 6.76
C MET A 119 3.20 12.14 7.89
N GLU A 120 3.31 12.62 9.13
CA GLU A 120 2.46 12.18 10.24
C GLU A 120 1.13 12.95 10.20
N ALA A 121 0.07 12.25 9.84
CA ALA A 121 -1.26 12.83 9.72
C ALA A 121 -2.35 11.81 10.08
N ARG A 122 -3.48 12.29 10.61
CA ARG A 122 -4.68 11.47 10.84
C ARG A 122 -5.31 11.09 9.51
N ASN A 123 -5.78 9.85 9.42
CA ASN A 123 -6.51 9.36 8.25
C ASN A 123 -7.87 10.05 8.12
N VAL A 124 -8.29 10.33 6.89
CA VAL A 124 -9.57 10.98 6.58
C VAL A 124 -10.49 9.94 5.95
N TRP A 125 -11.19 9.19 6.80
CA TRP A 125 -12.10 8.11 6.39
C TRP A 125 -13.50 8.66 6.05
N PRO A 126 -14.18 8.14 5.01
CA PRO A 126 -15.61 8.38 4.85
C PRO A 126 -16.39 7.70 5.98
N SER A 127 -17.54 8.25 6.35
CA SER A 127 -18.40 7.68 7.40
C SER A 127 -18.84 6.24 7.08
N SER A 128 -19.08 5.93 5.80
CA SER A 128 -19.40 4.58 5.32
C SER A 128 -18.29 3.55 5.55
N ALA A 129 -17.03 3.99 5.71
CA ALA A 129 -15.92 3.09 5.98
C ALA A 129 -15.84 2.62 7.44
N ILE A 130 -16.53 3.31 8.36
CA ILE A 130 -16.51 3.07 9.79
C ILE A 130 -17.84 2.42 10.17
N ALA A 131 -17.81 1.24 10.80
CA ALA A 131 -19.04 0.64 11.30
C ALA A 131 -19.60 1.47 12.48
N ASN A 132 -20.84 1.94 12.37
CA ASN A 132 -21.55 2.49 13.51
C ASN A 132 -21.85 1.36 14.50
N ASN A 133 -21.12 1.30 15.62
CA ASN A 133 -21.39 0.37 16.73
C ASN A 133 -22.81 0.51 17.34
N SER A 134 -23.64 1.47 16.90
CA SER A 134 -24.97 1.74 17.44
C SER A 134 -26.10 0.85 16.90
N GLU A 135 -25.88 0.03 15.88
CA GLU A 135 -26.92 -0.87 15.34
C GLU A 135 -26.79 -2.33 15.78
N VAL A 136 -25.74 -2.66 16.53
CA VAL A 136 -25.42 -4.05 16.95
C VAL A 136 -26.35 -4.57 18.06
N GLU A 137 -27.11 -3.72 18.76
CA GLU A 137 -27.95 -4.16 19.89
C GLU A 137 -29.46 -4.34 19.60
N LYS A 138 -29.97 -4.11 18.37
CA LYS A 138 -31.43 -4.20 18.12
C LYS A 138 -31.96 -5.28 17.19
N GLU A 139 -31.12 -6.06 16.52
CA GLU A 139 -31.61 -7.16 15.65
C GLU A 139 -31.26 -8.55 16.19
N GLY A 140 -31.59 -8.77 17.45
CA GLY A 140 -31.77 -10.11 18.01
C GLY A 140 -33.24 -10.50 18.00
N ARG A 141 -33.82 -10.77 16.81
CA ARG A 141 -34.95 -11.70 16.53
C ARG A 141 -35.67 -11.34 15.22
N GLY A 142 -35.34 -12.06 14.14
CA GLY A 142 -36.31 -12.35 13.07
C GLY A 142 -35.80 -12.16 11.64
N GLY A 143 -35.88 -13.23 10.85
CA GLY A 143 -36.13 -13.16 9.40
C GLY A 143 -34.89 -13.13 8.50
N GLY A 144 -34.79 -14.12 7.61
CA GLY A 144 -33.71 -14.23 6.63
C GLY A 144 -33.70 -13.12 5.58
N GLY A 145 -32.50 -12.63 5.31
CA GLY A 145 -32.15 -11.79 4.17
C GLY A 145 -30.63 -11.69 4.11
N GLY A 146 -30.02 -12.15 3.01
CA GLY A 146 -28.57 -12.11 2.79
C GLY A 146 -28.06 -10.69 2.55
N GLY A 147 -28.10 -9.84 3.56
CA GLY A 147 -27.41 -8.55 3.58
C GLY A 147 -25.93 -8.79 3.88
N SER A 148 -25.05 -8.45 2.95
CA SER A 148 -23.61 -8.48 3.16
C SER A 148 -23.27 -7.63 4.38
N ARG A 149 -22.77 -8.26 5.46
CA ARG A 149 -22.13 -7.57 6.58
C ARG A 149 -20.93 -6.79 6.04
N GLN A 150 -21.15 -5.53 5.67
CA GLN A 150 -20.13 -4.57 5.29
C GLN A 150 -19.35 -4.22 6.57
N GLY A 151 -18.53 -5.18 7.02
CA GLY A 151 -17.70 -5.02 8.20
C GLY A 151 -16.74 -3.86 7.97
N ASP A 152 -16.60 -3.01 9.00
CA ASP A 152 -15.64 -1.92 9.17
C ASP A 152 -14.41 -2.06 8.26
N VAL A 153 -14.50 -1.53 7.03
CA VAL A 153 -13.44 -1.67 6.01
C VAL A 153 -12.18 -0.96 6.47
N ARG A 154 -12.33 0.13 7.25
CA ARG A 154 -11.22 0.77 7.95
C ARG A 154 -10.43 -0.24 8.78
N LYS A 155 -11.07 -1.02 9.68
CA LYS A 155 -10.34 -2.01 10.49
C LYS A 155 -9.58 -3.04 9.66
N VAL A 156 -10.13 -3.46 8.52
CA VAL A 156 -9.45 -4.39 7.61
C VAL A 156 -8.23 -3.74 6.96
N LEU A 157 -8.36 -2.50 6.53
CA LEU A 157 -7.27 -1.74 5.90
C LEU A 157 -6.17 -1.35 6.90
N ASP A 158 -6.55 -0.93 8.12
CA ASP A 158 -5.63 -0.63 9.22
C ASP A 158 -4.86 -1.89 9.64
N GLY A 159 -5.57 -3.03 9.79
CA GLY A 159 -4.96 -4.31 10.10
C GLY A 159 -4.04 -4.82 9.00
N THR A 160 -4.40 -4.61 7.73
CA THR A 160 -3.53 -4.96 6.58
C THR A 160 -2.29 -4.05 6.54
N PHE A 161 -2.47 -2.75 6.76
CA PHE A 161 -1.37 -1.77 6.80
C PHE A 161 -0.33 -2.13 7.87
N SER A 162 -0.79 -2.46 9.08
CA SER A 162 0.11 -2.88 10.16
C SER A 162 0.95 -4.09 9.76
N LYS A 163 0.33 -5.11 9.18
CA LYS A 163 1.06 -6.32 8.76
C LYS A 163 1.98 -6.07 7.56
N LEU A 164 1.61 -5.18 6.65
CA LEU A 164 2.52 -4.74 5.57
C LEU A 164 3.72 -3.97 6.12
N CYS A 165 3.59 -3.25 7.23
CA CYS A 165 4.74 -2.67 7.93
C CYS A 165 5.66 -3.76 8.50
N ASP A 166 5.11 -4.85 9.04
CA ASP A 166 5.90 -6.01 9.49
C ASP A 166 6.64 -6.69 8.31
N VAL A 167 5.96 -6.86 7.17
CA VAL A 167 6.57 -7.36 5.93
C VAL A 167 7.69 -6.44 5.44
N ASN A 168 7.49 -5.11 5.48
CA ASN A 168 8.53 -4.16 5.13
C ASN A 168 9.78 -4.32 6.02
N VAL A 169 9.60 -4.45 7.33
CA VAL A 169 10.72 -4.72 8.27
C VAL A 169 11.40 -6.04 7.94
N ALA A 170 10.65 -7.11 7.64
CA ALA A 170 11.22 -8.40 7.26
C ALA A 170 12.06 -8.31 5.97
N VAL A 171 11.58 -7.58 4.95
CA VAL A 171 12.33 -7.35 3.71
C VAL A 171 13.60 -6.53 3.97
N LEU A 172 13.55 -5.51 4.82
CA LEU A 172 14.73 -4.74 5.21
C LEU A 172 15.76 -5.60 5.94
N ARG A 173 15.32 -6.50 6.83
CA ARG A 173 16.22 -7.47 7.50
C ARG A 173 16.87 -8.45 6.53
N CYS A 174 16.09 -8.91 5.56
CA CYS A 174 16.56 -9.74 4.45
C CYS A 174 17.68 -9.02 3.67
N LEU A 175 17.45 -7.76 3.26
CA LEU A 175 18.45 -6.93 2.60
C LEU A 175 19.68 -6.67 3.47
N SER A 176 19.49 -6.37 4.76
CA SER A 176 20.59 -6.18 5.73
C SER A 176 21.51 -7.39 5.74
N LEU A 177 20.94 -8.59 5.78
CA LEU A 177 21.72 -9.83 5.85
C LEU A 177 22.52 -10.07 4.57
N ALA A 178 21.94 -9.78 3.39
CA ALA A 178 22.67 -9.89 2.12
C ALA A 178 23.81 -8.87 2.03
N LEU A 179 23.52 -7.60 2.32
CA LEU A 179 24.48 -6.50 2.20
C LEU A 179 25.64 -6.58 3.21
N THR A 180 25.44 -7.30 4.31
CA THR A 180 26.45 -7.54 5.34
C THR A 180 27.08 -8.92 5.24
N SER A 181 26.90 -9.64 4.13
CA SER A 181 27.47 -10.99 3.95
C SER A 181 27.10 -11.96 5.08
N GLY A 182 25.89 -11.84 5.63
CA GLY A 182 25.38 -12.69 6.71
C GLY A 182 25.75 -12.26 8.13
N GLU A 183 26.30 -11.06 8.33
CA GLU A 183 26.71 -10.61 9.67
C GLU A 183 25.54 -10.13 10.54
N THR A 184 24.60 -9.34 9.98
CA THR A 184 23.49 -8.77 10.77
C THR A 184 22.21 -8.57 9.98
N GLU A 185 21.06 -8.73 10.66
CA GLU A 185 19.72 -8.38 10.16
C GLU A 185 19.34 -6.92 10.48
N SER A 186 20.09 -6.22 11.33
CA SER A 186 19.67 -4.95 11.94
C SER A 186 20.35 -3.70 11.38
N MET A 187 20.99 -3.76 10.20
CA MET A 187 21.67 -2.61 9.58
C MET A 187 20.72 -1.41 9.43
N PHE A 188 19.45 -1.67 9.14
CA PHE A 188 18.44 -0.64 8.86
C PHE A 188 17.57 -0.26 10.05
N ASP A 189 17.64 -0.98 11.18
CA ASP A 189 16.71 -0.81 12.31
C ASP A 189 16.68 0.63 12.83
N HIS A 190 17.83 1.31 12.86
CA HIS A 190 17.90 2.72 13.28
C HIS A 190 17.12 3.66 12.34
N TYR A 191 17.09 3.36 11.03
CA TYR A 191 16.42 4.18 10.02
C TYR A 191 14.93 3.83 9.88
N SER A 192 14.54 2.59 10.17
CA SER A 192 13.15 2.13 10.05
C SER A 192 12.35 2.20 11.35
N SER A 193 13.00 2.41 12.50
CA SER A 193 12.32 2.55 13.79
C SER A 193 11.36 3.73 13.80
N GLY A 194 10.08 3.47 14.09
CA GLY A 194 9.00 4.46 14.00
C GLY A 194 8.55 4.78 12.58
N GLY A 195 9.09 4.11 11.56
CA GLY A 195 8.78 4.33 10.15
C GLY A 195 7.31 4.08 9.82
N GLU A 196 6.61 3.22 10.58
CA GLU A 196 5.18 2.96 10.42
C GLU A 196 4.33 4.24 10.51
N LYS A 197 4.80 5.25 11.24
CA LYS A 197 4.12 6.54 11.45
C LYS A 197 4.13 7.44 10.22
N ILE A 198 5.12 7.25 9.34
CA ILE A 198 5.30 8.01 8.10
C ILE A 198 5.01 7.17 6.84
N ASN A 199 4.85 5.85 6.99
CA ASN A 199 4.44 4.98 5.89
C ASN A 199 3.08 5.41 5.31
N LEU A 200 2.97 5.30 3.99
CA LEU A 200 1.79 5.70 3.23
C LEU A 200 1.29 4.53 2.40
N ALA A 201 -0.02 4.26 2.49
CA ALA A 201 -0.71 3.31 1.63
C ALA A 201 -1.67 4.05 0.71
N ARG A 202 -1.74 3.60 -0.55
CA ARG A 202 -2.70 4.08 -1.53
C ARG A 202 -3.44 2.90 -2.13
N ILE A 203 -4.77 2.99 -2.10
CA ILE A 203 -5.66 2.08 -2.81
C ILE A 203 -6.05 2.80 -4.08
N PHE A 204 -5.89 2.14 -5.22
CA PHE A 204 -6.25 2.72 -6.51
C PHE A 204 -7.34 1.90 -7.19
N HIS A 205 -8.29 2.61 -7.80
CA HIS A 205 -9.27 2.05 -8.70
C HIS A 205 -9.03 2.63 -10.10
N TYR A 206 -8.51 1.79 -10.98
CA TYR A 206 -8.22 2.13 -12.37
C TYR A 206 -9.43 1.86 -13.24
N PHE A 207 -9.79 2.84 -14.06
CA PHE A 207 -10.87 2.74 -15.03
C PHE A 207 -10.29 2.42 -16.42
N ASP A 208 -11.16 1.93 -17.29
CA ASP A 208 -10.82 1.56 -18.65
C ASP A 208 -10.29 2.78 -19.45
N ALA A 209 -8.99 2.74 -19.75
CA ALA A 209 -8.29 3.78 -20.48
C ALA A 209 -8.76 3.94 -21.94
N SER A 210 -9.45 2.93 -22.51
CA SER A 210 -10.02 3.03 -23.86
C SER A 210 -11.22 3.99 -23.92
N LYS A 211 -11.84 4.27 -22.78
CA LYS A 211 -13.00 5.16 -22.66
C LYS A 211 -12.59 6.61 -22.36
N ASN A 212 -11.53 7.09 -23.00
CA ASN A 212 -11.00 8.43 -22.77
C ASN A 212 -12.07 9.50 -23.03
N THR A 213 -12.44 10.24 -21.99
CA THR A 213 -13.33 11.40 -22.06
C THR A 213 -12.58 12.73 -21.91
N SER A 214 -11.25 12.70 -21.85
CA SER A 214 -10.38 13.87 -21.67
C SER A 214 -9.89 14.41 -23.01
N GLU A 215 -9.69 15.72 -23.08
CA GLU A 215 -9.03 16.41 -24.21
C GLU A 215 -7.52 16.12 -24.31
N LYS A 216 -6.94 15.46 -23.29
CA LYS A 216 -5.51 15.10 -23.29
C LYS A 216 -5.19 14.08 -24.38
N LYS A 217 -4.00 14.21 -24.95
CA LYS A 217 -3.53 13.40 -26.10
C LYS A 217 -3.28 11.94 -25.76
N ARG A 218 -2.95 11.65 -24.49
CA ARG A 218 -2.63 10.29 -24.03
C ARG A 218 -3.47 9.93 -22.82
N THR A 219 -3.87 8.66 -22.75
CA THR A 219 -4.52 8.06 -21.58
C THR A 219 -3.70 6.88 -21.13
N LEU A 220 -3.32 6.85 -19.85
CA LEU A 220 -2.56 5.76 -19.23
C LEU A 220 -3.12 5.49 -17.84
N GLY A 221 -3.06 4.26 -17.35
CA GLY A 221 -3.44 3.97 -15.96
C GLY A 221 -2.64 4.82 -14.97
N SER A 222 -1.32 4.81 -15.07
CA SER A 222 -0.42 5.72 -14.35
C SER A 222 0.78 6.03 -15.25
N SER A 223 1.31 7.25 -15.17
CA SER A 223 2.54 7.61 -15.88
C SER A 223 3.76 6.89 -15.29
N GLU A 224 4.83 6.75 -16.08
CA GLU A 224 6.12 6.24 -15.58
C GLU A 224 6.67 7.15 -14.47
N HIS A 225 7.12 6.55 -13.36
CA HIS A 225 7.72 7.26 -12.24
C HIS A 225 8.48 6.27 -11.35
N THR A 226 9.23 6.82 -10.40
CA THR A 226 9.76 6.09 -9.25
C THR A 226 9.05 6.58 -7.99
N ASP A 227 8.73 5.68 -7.07
CA ASP A 227 8.21 6.06 -5.77
C ASP A 227 9.25 6.81 -4.93
N TRP A 228 8.75 7.54 -3.93
CA TRP A 228 9.58 8.09 -2.87
C TRP A 228 9.71 7.08 -1.73
N GLY A 229 10.85 7.07 -1.04
CA GLY A 229 11.08 6.22 0.13
C GLY A 229 12.09 5.10 -0.14
N SER A 230 12.05 4.07 0.70
CA SER A 230 13.02 2.95 0.68
C SER A 230 12.48 1.68 0.02
N LEU A 231 11.20 1.36 0.21
CA LEU A 231 10.57 0.14 -0.31
C LEU A 231 9.10 0.40 -0.64
N THR A 232 8.64 -0.11 -1.78
CA THR A 232 7.22 -0.17 -2.14
C THR A 232 6.75 -1.62 -2.13
N LEU A 233 5.70 -1.92 -1.38
CA LEU A 233 4.98 -3.18 -1.44
C LEU A 233 3.70 -2.98 -2.25
N ILE A 234 3.54 -3.73 -3.34
CA ILE A 234 2.40 -3.62 -4.25
C ILE A 234 1.54 -4.87 -4.14
N VAL A 235 0.24 -4.65 -3.95
CA VAL A 235 -0.79 -5.68 -4.00
C VAL A 235 -1.69 -5.34 -5.18
N GLN A 236 -1.94 -6.31 -6.06
CA GLN A 236 -2.79 -6.15 -7.24
C GLN A 236 -3.86 -7.25 -7.28
N ASP A 237 -4.98 -6.97 -7.92
CA ASP A 237 -5.95 -8.01 -8.26
C ASP A 237 -5.56 -8.73 -9.57
N GLU A 238 -6.40 -9.66 -10.00
CA GLU A 238 -6.17 -10.51 -11.17
C GLU A 238 -6.20 -9.74 -12.51
N VAL A 239 -6.59 -8.47 -12.55
CA VAL A 239 -6.62 -7.67 -13.79
C VAL A 239 -5.20 -7.34 -14.26
N GLY A 240 -4.29 -7.07 -13.32
CA GLY A 240 -2.91 -6.70 -13.61
C GLY A 240 -2.75 -5.35 -14.35
N GLY A 241 -1.60 -5.17 -15.01
CA GLY A 241 -1.28 -3.97 -15.79
C GLY A 241 -0.03 -3.22 -15.35
N LEU A 242 0.57 -3.60 -14.20
CA LEU A 242 1.85 -3.06 -13.76
C LEU A 242 2.98 -3.47 -14.73
N GLN A 243 3.80 -2.50 -15.10
CA GLN A 243 5.02 -2.70 -15.88
C GLN A 243 6.19 -2.07 -15.11
N ALA A 244 7.28 -2.82 -14.95
CA ALA A 244 8.50 -2.36 -14.31
C ALA A 244 9.63 -2.25 -15.34
N ALA A 245 10.41 -1.17 -15.26
CA ALA A 245 11.60 -0.98 -16.09
C ALA A 245 12.83 -1.50 -15.33
N SER A 246 13.49 -2.52 -15.88
CA SER A 246 14.72 -3.06 -15.29
C SER A 246 15.90 -2.10 -15.42
N PRO A 247 16.94 -2.20 -14.58
CA PRO A 247 18.17 -1.43 -14.75
C PRO A 247 18.78 -1.57 -16.16
N SER A 248 18.77 -2.80 -16.70
CA SER A 248 19.23 -3.10 -18.06
C SER A 248 18.41 -2.45 -19.18
N TYR A 249 17.13 -2.13 -18.93
CA TYR A 249 16.32 -1.35 -19.88
C TYR A 249 16.88 0.08 -20.01
N TYR A 250 17.16 0.74 -18.88
CA TYR A 250 17.71 2.10 -18.90
C TYR A 250 19.11 2.18 -19.50
N ASP A 251 19.95 1.16 -19.28
CA ASP A 251 21.27 1.09 -19.90
C ASP A 251 21.21 1.02 -21.43
N ARG A 252 20.14 0.43 -22.00
CA ARG A 252 19.91 0.41 -23.45
C ARG A 252 19.39 1.75 -23.95
N VAL A 253 18.36 2.30 -23.29
CA VAL A 253 17.76 3.57 -23.70
C VAL A 253 18.76 4.73 -23.65
N LYS A 254 19.71 4.73 -22.70
CA LYS A 254 20.77 5.77 -22.64
C LYS A 254 21.84 5.66 -23.74
N ARG A 255 21.91 4.53 -24.46
CA ARG A 255 22.89 4.31 -25.54
C ARG A 255 22.34 4.66 -26.93
N GLU A 256 21.05 4.92 -27.04
CA GLU A 256 20.36 5.37 -28.25
C GLU A 256 20.18 6.89 -28.23
#